data_AF-A0A2Z2P9N5-F1
#
_entry.id   AF-A0A2Z2P9N5-F1
#
_cell.length_a   1.000
_cell.length_b   1.000
_cell.length_c   1.000
_cell.angle_alpha   90.00
_cell.angle_beta   90.00
_cell.angle_gamma   90.00
#
_symmetry.space_group_name_H-M   'P 1'
#
loop_
_entity.id
_entity.type
_entity.pdbx_description
1 polymer ?
#
loop_
_entity_poly.entity_id
_entity_poly.type
_entity_poly.pdbx_seq_one_letter_code
_entity_poly.pdbx_strand_id
1 'polypeptide(L)'
;MMRIFLMATLGTLTAFAPPAHAQQAGETRLVVRPSPAVPATPTPDQQAAVLERFARARDNLVALREGRRSVSDLSPQELQDVLDYDRRVRGDYPDTRGAKQQCIDDEFRRAGGRPSALARQVIALKCRN
;
A
#
# COMPACT_ATOMS: atom_id res chain seq x y z
N MET A 1 -2.42 -77.89 30.11
CA MET A 1 -3.71 -77.14 30.11
C MET A 1 -3.42 -75.76 29.52
N MET A 2 -4.09 -75.18 28.54
CA MET A 2 -5.17 -75.56 27.62
C MET A 2 -5.12 -74.50 26.50
N ARG A 3 -5.28 -74.90 25.24
CA ARG A 3 -5.39 -74.05 24.03
C ARG A 3 -6.72 -73.29 24.02
N ILE A 4 -6.83 -72.16 23.31
CA ILE A 4 -8.01 -71.55 22.62
C ILE A 4 -7.53 -70.22 22.00
N PHE A 5 -7.86 -69.69 20.81
CA PHE A 5 -8.51 -70.07 19.53
C PHE A 5 -7.97 -69.02 18.50
N LEU A 6 -7.47 -69.40 17.32
CA LEU A 6 -8.15 -69.30 16.02
C LEU A 6 -8.72 -67.91 15.63
N MET A 7 -8.18 -67.31 14.56
CA MET A 7 -8.96 -66.87 13.39
C MET A 7 -8.01 -66.36 12.29
N ALA A 8 -8.13 -67.00 11.14
CA ALA A 8 -7.45 -66.68 9.89
C ALA A 8 -8.15 -65.52 9.17
N THR A 9 -7.41 -64.69 8.44
CA THR A 9 -7.90 -64.14 7.16
C THR A 9 -6.72 -63.73 6.28
N LEU A 10 -6.78 -64.23 5.03
CA LEU A 10 -5.93 -63.92 3.89
C LEU A 10 -5.88 -62.41 3.60
N GLY A 11 -4.71 -61.91 3.20
CA GLY A 11 -4.52 -60.57 2.65
C GLY A 11 -3.60 -60.61 1.43
N THR A 12 -4.17 -60.30 0.29
CA THR A 12 -3.72 -60.52 -1.09
C THR A 12 -2.50 -59.67 -1.49
N LEU A 13 -1.53 -60.28 -2.17
CA LEU A 13 -0.46 -59.61 -2.92
C LEU A 13 -1.08 -58.83 -4.09
N THR A 14 -0.84 -57.51 -4.18
CA THR A 14 -1.07 -56.73 -5.40
C THR A 14 0.24 -56.08 -5.85
N ALA A 15 0.56 -56.36 -7.11
CA ALA A 15 1.77 -55.93 -7.79
C ALA A 15 1.73 -54.44 -8.14
N PHE A 16 2.91 -53.81 -8.04
CA PHE A 16 3.16 -52.41 -8.36
C PHE A 16 3.21 -52.24 -9.89
N ALA A 17 2.35 -51.39 -10.44
CA ALA A 17 2.41 -50.95 -11.85
C ALA A 17 2.62 -49.42 -11.88
N PRO A 18 3.55 -48.90 -12.71
CA PRO A 18 3.81 -47.46 -12.79
C PRO A 18 2.71 -46.71 -13.55
N PRO A 19 2.44 -45.43 -13.21
CA PRO A 19 1.42 -44.64 -13.90
C PRO A 19 1.87 -44.24 -15.31
N ALA A 20 1.00 -44.49 -16.28
CA ALA A 20 1.13 -44.00 -17.64
C ALA A 20 0.90 -42.49 -17.67
N HIS A 21 1.94 -41.73 -18.05
CA HIS A 21 1.79 -40.33 -18.44
C HIS A 21 1.19 -40.28 -19.86
N ALA A 22 -0.14 -40.26 -19.94
CA ALA A 22 -0.85 -39.97 -21.19
C ALA A 22 -1.19 -38.47 -21.25
N GLN A 23 -0.63 -37.86 -22.28
CA GLN A 23 -0.67 -36.45 -22.67
C GLN A 23 -2.10 -35.87 -22.67
N GLN A 24 -2.36 -34.87 -21.83
CA GLN A 24 -3.42 -33.90 -22.11
C GLN A 24 -2.83 -32.83 -23.03
N ALA A 25 -3.16 -32.94 -24.31
CA ALA A 25 -2.95 -31.89 -25.29
C ALA A 25 -3.60 -30.60 -24.75
N GLY A 26 -2.76 -29.65 -24.35
CA GLY A 26 -3.17 -28.32 -23.95
C GLY A 26 -3.75 -27.58 -25.14
N GLU A 27 -5.06 -27.70 -25.31
CA GLU A 27 -5.83 -26.76 -26.11
C GLU A 27 -5.63 -25.38 -25.47
N THR A 28 -4.90 -24.52 -26.17
CA THR A 28 -4.68 -23.13 -25.80
C THR A 28 -6.00 -22.39 -25.94
N ARG A 29 -6.89 -22.57 -24.96
CA ARG A 29 -8.12 -21.80 -24.84
C ARG A 29 -7.72 -20.35 -24.60
N LEU A 30 -7.81 -19.54 -25.65
CA LEU A 30 -7.65 -18.10 -25.59
C LEU A 30 -8.63 -17.54 -24.56
N VAL A 31 -8.19 -17.31 -23.32
CA VAL A 31 -8.99 -16.63 -22.31
C VAL A 31 -9.00 -15.16 -22.69
N VAL A 32 -10.01 -14.75 -23.45
CA VAL A 32 -10.35 -13.34 -23.65
C VAL A 32 -10.70 -12.78 -22.27
N ARG A 33 -9.75 -12.09 -21.64
CA ARG A 33 -10.03 -11.28 -20.45
C ARG A 33 -11.06 -10.22 -20.87
N PRO A 34 -12.24 -10.15 -20.25
CA PRO A 34 -13.17 -9.05 -20.52
C PRO A 34 -12.43 -7.73 -20.26
N SER A 35 -12.59 -6.78 -21.18
CA SER A 35 -12.10 -5.41 -20.97
C SER A 35 -12.56 -4.93 -19.59
N PRO A 36 -11.69 -4.28 -18.79
CA PRO A 36 -12.13 -3.68 -17.54
C PRO A 36 -13.29 -2.74 -17.87
N ALA A 37 -14.44 -2.97 -17.23
CA ALA A 37 -15.59 -2.10 -17.38
C ALA A 37 -15.15 -0.67 -17.10
N VAL A 38 -15.48 0.26 -17.99
CA VAL A 38 -15.22 1.69 -17.77
C VAL A 38 -15.87 2.05 -16.43
N PRO A 39 -15.14 2.70 -15.50
CA PRO A 39 -15.71 3.06 -14.22
C PRO A 39 -16.95 3.93 -14.46
N ALA A 40 -18.07 3.53 -13.86
CA ALA A 40 -19.32 4.27 -13.95
C ALA A 40 -19.11 5.71 -13.45
N THR A 41 -19.73 6.68 -14.13
CA THR A 41 -19.73 8.07 -13.69
C THR A 41 -20.37 8.14 -12.30
N PRO A 42 -19.75 8.81 -11.31
CA PRO A 42 -20.29 8.88 -9.96
C PRO A 42 -21.67 9.54 -9.97
N THR A 43 -22.59 9.01 -9.16
CA THR A 43 -23.93 9.59 -9.00
C THR A 43 -23.86 10.97 -8.34
N PRO A 44 -24.86 11.84 -8.48
CA PRO A 44 -24.88 13.15 -7.83
C PRO A 44 -24.66 13.08 -6.30
N ASP A 45 -25.26 12.08 -5.63
CA ASP A 45 -25.09 11.90 -4.18
C ASP A 45 -23.65 11.53 -3.80
N GLN A 46 -22.99 10.72 -4.63
CA GLN A 46 -21.57 10.39 -4.44
C GLN A 46 -20.68 11.61 -4.64
N GLN A 47 -21.00 12.47 -5.61
CA GLN A 47 -20.27 13.71 -5.84
C GLN A 47 -20.42 14.67 -4.65
N ALA A 48 -21.63 14.81 -4.10
CA ALA A 48 -21.89 15.61 -2.91
C ALA A 48 -21.09 15.11 -1.69
N ALA A 49 -21.07 13.80 -1.45
CA ALA A 49 -20.30 13.20 -0.36
C ALA A 49 -18.78 13.43 -0.50
N VAL A 50 -18.26 13.40 -1.74
CA VAL A 50 -16.86 13.76 -2.01
C VAL A 50 -16.61 15.22 -1.65
N LEU A 51 -17.41 16.16 -2.13
CA LEU A 51 -17.24 17.59 -1.83
C LEU A 51 -17.27 17.88 -0.32
N GLU A 52 -18.17 17.23 0.41
CA GLU A 52 -18.28 17.37 1.85
C GLU A 52 -17.04 16.84 2.58
N ARG A 53 -16.50 15.70 2.14
CA ARG A 53 -15.23 15.15 2.63
C ARG A 53 -14.07 16.12 2.39
N PHE A 54 -14.01 16.73 1.21
CA PHE A 54 -13.00 17.76 0.88
C PHE A 54 -13.10 18.99 1.79
N ALA A 55 -14.32 19.46 2.06
CA ALA A 55 -14.56 20.58 2.97
C ALA A 55 -14.08 20.26 4.39
N ARG A 56 -14.44 19.09 4.93
CA ARG A 56 -13.96 18.64 6.25
C ARG A 56 -12.44 18.52 6.31
N ALA A 57 -11.81 17.96 5.28
CA ALA A 57 -10.36 17.82 5.21
C ALA A 57 -9.64 19.18 5.24
N ARG A 58 -10.15 20.18 4.50
CA ARG A 58 -9.66 21.55 4.57
C ARG A 58 -9.73 22.11 5.98
N ASP A 59 -10.90 22.00 6.62
CA ASP A 59 -11.13 22.60 7.93
C ASP A 59 -10.26 21.94 9.01
N ASN A 60 -10.07 20.62 8.93
CA ASN A 60 -9.13 19.88 9.76
C ASN A 60 -7.68 20.34 9.53
N LEU A 61 -7.25 20.55 8.28
CA LEU A 61 -5.90 21.06 7.97
C LEU A 61 -5.66 22.45 8.57
N VAL A 62 -6.66 23.34 8.51
CA VAL A 62 -6.60 24.67 9.14
C VAL A 62 -6.47 24.53 10.66
N ALA A 63 -7.29 23.69 11.29
CA ALA A 63 -7.24 23.47 12.75
C ALA A 63 -5.89 22.90 13.22
N LEU A 64 -5.28 21.99 12.44
CA LEU A 64 -3.93 21.48 12.71
C LEU A 64 -2.87 22.59 12.62
N ARG A 65 -2.92 23.44 11.58
CA ARG A 65 -1.96 24.54 11.38
C ARG A 65 -2.04 25.60 12.47
N GLU A 66 -3.23 25.86 12.97
CA GLU A 66 -3.48 26.81 14.07
C GLU A 66 -3.26 26.20 15.46
N GLY A 67 -2.96 24.90 15.55
CA GLY A 67 -2.77 24.20 16.82
C GLY A 67 -4.05 24.00 17.64
N ARG A 68 -5.23 24.22 17.04
CA ARG A 68 -6.55 23.97 17.68
C ARG A 68 -6.90 22.49 17.77
N ARG A 69 -6.25 21.66 16.94
CA ARG A 69 -6.40 20.20 16.92
C ARG A 69 -5.02 19.57 16.76
N SER A 70 -4.80 18.42 17.39
CA SER A 70 -3.58 17.63 17.19
C SER A 70 -3.82 16.50 16.18
N VAL A 71 -2.74 15.94 15.62
CA VAL A 71 -2.84 14.81 14.69
C VAL A 71 -3.44 13.57 15.37
N SER A 72 -3.16 13.38 16.67
CA SER A 72 -3.74 12.30 17.47
C SER A 72 -5.26 12.41 17.66
N ASP A 73 -5.84 13.59 17.47
CA ASP A 73 -7.29 13.80 17.60
C ASP A 73 -8.04 13.47 16.29
N LEU A 74 -7.34 13.14 15.22
CA LEU A 74 -7.93 12.74 13.94
C LEU A 74 -8.07 11.24 13.87
N SER A 75 -9.22 10.76 13.36
CA SER A 75 -9.33 9.38 12.93
C SER A 75 -8.36 9.08 11.77
N PRO A 76 -7.97 7.82 11.56
CA PRO A 76 -7.12 7.45 10.43
C PRO A 76 -7.68 7.90 9.08
N GLN A 77 -9.00 7.87 8.92
CA GLN A 77 -9.67 8.32 7.69
C GLN A 77 -9.58 9.83 7.51
N GLU A 78 -9.84 10.61 8.57
CA GLU A 78 -9.72 12.08 8.50
C GLU A 78 -8.28 12.52 8.22
N LEU A 79 -7.29 11.84 8.81
CA LEU A 79 -5.89 12.11 8.53
C LEU A 79 -5.56 11.84 7.06
N GLN A 80 -6.03 10.71 6.52
CA GLN A 80 -5.84 10.40 5.11
C GLN A 80 -6.51 11.43 4.19
N ASP A 81 -7.74 11.84 4.51
CA ASP A 81 -8.47 12.86 3.75
C ASP A 81 -7.74 14.22 3.77
N VAL A 82 -7.14 14.61 4.91
CA VAL A 82 -6.29 15.81 5.02
C VAL A 82 -5.06 15.71 4.13
N LEU A 83 -4.37 14.57 4.11
CA LEU A 83 -3.18 14.35 3.28
C LEU A 83 -3.54 14.40 1.78
N ASP A 84 -4.65 13.78 1.39
CA ASP A 84 -5.11 13.78 0.01
C ASP A 84 -5.60 15.16 -0.42
N TYR A 85 -6.23 15.91 0.49
CA TYR A 85 -6.57 17.32 0.29
C TYR A 85 -5.31 18.17 0.09
N ASP A 86 -4.34 18.10 1.00
CA ASP A 86 -3.09 18.88 0.90
C ASP A 86 -2.32 18.53 -0.39
N ARG A 87 -2.25 17.24 -0.77
CA ARG A 87 -1.65 16.82 -2.04
C ARG A 87 -2.37 17.39 -3.27
N ARG A 88 -3.72 17.37 -3.27
CA ARG A 88 -4.52 17.89 -4.40
C ARG A 88 -4.50 19.41 -4.49
N VAL A 89 -4.51 20.12 -3.36
CA VAL A 89 -4.42 21.58 -3.33
C VAL A 89 -3.03 22.06 -3.70
N ARG A 90 -1.99 21.37 -3.22
CA ARG A 90 -0.62 21.52 -3.71
C ARG A 90 -0.43 20.90 -5.09
N GLY A 91 -1.50 20.51 -5.78
CA GLY A 91 -1.48 19.67 -6.98
C GLY A 91 -0.29 19.98 -7.87
N ASP A 92 0.58 18.99 -8.06
CA ASP A 92 1.82 19.05 -8.85
C ASP A 92 2.49 20.43 -8.84
N TYR A 93 2.54 21.14 -7.71
CA TYR A 93 3.37 22.32 -7.61
C TYR A 93 4.79 21.80 -7.80
N PRO A 94 5.44 22.12 -8.93
CA PRO A 94 6.82 21.72 -9.11
C PRO A 94 7.56 22.32 -7.91
N ASP A 95 8.35 21.49 -7.23
CA ASP A 95 9.11 21.96 -6.09
C ASP A 95 9.95 23.16 -6.55
N THR A 96 9.52 24.36 -6.16
CA THR A 96 10.15 25.61 -6.59
C THR A 96 11.48 25.83 -5.89
N ARG A 97 11.83 24.97 -4.92
CA ARG A 97 13.15 24.97 -4.29
C ARG A 97 14.17 24.51 -5.32
N GLY A 98 15.26 25.25 -5.46
CA GLY A 98 16.39 24.81 -6.29
C GLY A 98 16.97 23.48 -5.81
N ALA A 99 17.63 22.73 -6.70
CA ALA A 99 18.18 21.39 -6.42
C ALA A 99 19.04 21.33 -5.14
N LYS A 100 19.82 22.38 -4.87
CA LYS A 100 20.60 22.53 -3.65
C LYS A 100 19.73 22.50 -2.38
N GLN A 101 18.61 23.23 -2.38
CA GLN A 101 17.74 23.30 -1.21
C GLN A 101 17.02 21.96 -1.00
N GLN A 102 16.63 21.28 -2.08
CA GLN A 102 16.07 19.93 -2.01
C GLN A 102 17.06 18.95 -1.37
N CYS A 103 18.32 18.97 -1.81
CA CYS A 103 19.39 18.17 -1.22
C CYS A 103 19.56 18.45 0.28
N ILE A 104 19.59 19.72 0.68
CA ILE A 104 19.75 20.11 2.09
C ILE A 104 18.59 19.56 2.93
N ASP A 105 17.36 19.71 2.46
CA ASP A 105 16.15 19.28 3.18
C ASP A 105 16.10 17.75 3.32
N ASP A 106 16.54 17.02 2.30
CA ASP A 106 16.63 15.56 2.33
C ASP A 106 17.69 15.07 3.31
N GLU A 107 18.86 15.71 3.33
CA GLU A 107 19.92 15.39 4.28
C GLU A 107 19.54 15.76 5.72
N PHE A 108 18.82 16.87 5.92
CA PHE A 108 18.27 17.22 7.23
C PHE A 108 17.27 16.17 7.70
N ARG A 109 16.40 15.67 6.82
CA ARG A 109 15.46 14.59 7.13
C ARG A 109 16.20 13.29 7.50
N ARG A 110 17.24 12.93 6.74
CA ARG A 110 18.11 11.76 7.05
C ARG A 110 18.82 11.90 8.39
N ALA A 111 19.17 13.12 8.79
CA ALA A 111 19.81 13.41 10.07
C ALA A 111 18.83 13.56 11.26
N GLY A 112 17.55 13.22 11.10
CA GLY A 112 16.55 13.33 12.18
C GLY A 112 15.97 14.75 12.36
N GLY A 113 16.08 15.60 11.35
CA GLY A 113 15.46 16.92 11.27
C GLY A 113 16.17 18.04 12.02
N ARG A 114 17.08 17.74 12.95
CA ARG A 114 17.83 18.73 13.76
C ARG A 114 19.32 18.41 13.84
N PRO A 115 20.06 18.49 12.72
CA PRO A 115 21.50 18.23 12.70
C PRO A 115 22.29 19.19 13.59
N SER A 116 23.38 18.69 14.19
CA SER A 116 24.35 19.51 14.93
C SER A 116 25.00 20.58 14.03
N ALA A 117 25.69 21.57 14.64
CA ALA A 117 26.36 22.61 13.87
C ALA A 117 27.37 22.06 12.85
N LEU A 118 28.16 21.06 13.25
CA LEU A 118 29.10 20.38 12.35
C LEU A 118 28.36 19.61 11.25
N ALA A 119 27.31 18.86 11.59
CA ALA A 119 26.52 18.12 10.60
C ALA A 119 25.88 19.06 9.56
N ARG A 120 25.44 20.26 9.96
CA ARG A 120 24.94 21.28 9.01
C ARG A 120 26.01 21.75 8.03
N GLN A 121 27.25 21.94 8.49
CA GLN A 121 28.37 22.30 7.60
C GLN A 121 28.69 21.18 6.62
N VAL A 122 28.73 19.93 7.09
CA VAL A 122 28.94 18.76 6.24
C VAL A 122 27.84 18.62 5.19
N ILE A 123 26.58 18.80 5.57
CA ILE A 123 25.43 18.77 4.64
C ILE A 123 25.54 19.91 3.62
N ALA A 124 25.89 21.12 4.05
CA ALA A 124 26.07 22.25 3.14
C ALA A 124 27.18 22.01 2.11
N LEU A 125 28.26 21.33 2.50
CA LEU A 125 29.33 20.90 1.59
C LEU A 125 28.85 19.82 0.61
N LYS A 126 28.09 18.83 1.11
CA LYS A 126 27.53 17.75 0.29
C LYS A 126 26.57 18.26 -0.78
N CYS A 127 25.78 19.28 -0.46
CA CYS A 127 24.76 19.84 -1.35
C CYS A 127 25.22 21.07 -2.16
N ARG A 128 26.53 21.26 -2.33
CA ARG A 128 27.08 22.44 -3.02
C ARG A 128 27.01 22.35 -4.55
N ASN A 129 26.97 21.13 -5.12
CA ASN A 129 26.93 20.86 -6.56
C ASN A 129 25.60 20.22 -6.97
#